data_AF-A0A5C8V0Z8-F1
#
_entry.id   AF-A0A5C8V0Z8-F1
#
_cell.length_a   1.000
_cell.length_b   1.000
_cell.length_c   1.000
_cell.angle_alpha   90.00
_cell.angle_beta   90.00
_cell.angle_gamma   90.00
#
_symmetry.space_group_name_H-M   'P 1'
#
loop_
_entity.id
_entity.type
_entity.pdbx_description
1 polymer ?
#
loop_
_entity_poly.entity_id
_entity_poly.type
_entity_poly.pdbx_seq_one_letter_code
_entity_poly.pdbx_strand_id
1 'polypeptide(L)'
;PVLGSGRVFPVAEESITCAPFQIPSYMPEIVGIDFGWDHPFGASRLAWDRDNDVVYVTAVYRQRETTPVIHAAALKGWGDWLPVAWPHDGLQHDKGSG
;
A
#
# COMPACT_ATOMS: atom_id res chain seq x y z
N PRO A 1 3.27 1.03 -24.00
CA PRO A 1 1.79 0.99 -24.12
C PRO A 1 1.27 2.25 -24.83
N VAL A 2 0.64 2.07 -26.00
CA VAL A 2 -0.21 3.10 -26.59
C VAL A 2 -1.30 3.38 -25.56
N LEU A 3 -1.53 4.65 -25.20
CA LEU A 3 -2.60 5.07 -24.30
C LEU A 3 -3.95 4.62 -24.90
N GLY A 4 -4.38 3.41 -24.57
CA GLY A 4 -5.71 2.90 -24.88
C GLY A 4 -6.74 3.68 -24.08
N SER A 5 -7.76 4.20 -24.77
CA SER A 5 -9.08 4.65 -24.28
C SER A 5 -9.18 5.53 -23.03
N GLY A 6 -8.11 6.18 -22.56
CA GLY A 6 -8.15 7.13 -21.44
C GLY A 6 -7.65 6.57 -20.11
N ARG A 7 -7.57 7.43 -19.08
CA ARG A 7 -7.13 7.04 -17.73
C ARG A 7 -8.18 6.14 -17.08
N VAL A 8 -7.74 5.10 -16.36
CA VAL A 8 -8.63 4.25 -15.54
C VAL A 8 -9.35 5.10 -14.48
N PHE A 9 -8.62 6.02 -13.84
CA PHE A 9 -9.15 6.97 -12.87
C PHE A 9 -8.99 8.41 -13.39
N PRO A 10 -10.00 8.98 -14.06
CA PRO A 10 -9.99 10.35 -14.53
C PRO A 10 -10.39 11.34 -13.42
N VAL A 11 -9.80 11.20 -12.23
CA VAL A 11 -10.01 12.08 -11.07
C VAL A 11 -8.85 13.07 -10.95
N ALA A 12 -9.16 14.28 -10.49
CA ALA A 12 -8.17 15.29 -10.17
C ALA A 12 -7.45 14.91 -8.86
N GLU A 13 -6.15 15.17 -8.75
CA GLU A 13 -5.36 14.75 -7.58
C GLU A 13 -5.75 15.58 -6.35
N GLU A 14 -6.01 16.86 -6.55
CA GLU A 14 -6.49 17.81 -5.56
C GLU A 14 -7.85 17.44 -4.96
N SER A 15 -8.65 16.58 -5.61
CA SER A 15 -9.93 16.13 -5.06
C SER A 15 -9.83 14.87 -4.19
N ILE A 16 -8.67 14.21 -4.18
CA ILE A 16 -8.40 13.00 -3.40
C ILE A 16 -7.24 13.17 -2.41
N THR A 17 -6.67 14.38 -2.33
CA THR A 17 -5.60 14.72 -1.40
C THR A 17 -6.11 15.65 -0.30
N CYS A 18 -5.49 15.56 0.86
CA CYS A 18 -5.79 16.44 1.99
C CYS A 18 -4.51 16.77 2.76
N ALA A 19 -4.55 17.82 3.57
CA ALA A 19 -3.45 18.14 4.47
C ALA A 19 -3.24 17.01 5.48
N PRO A 20 -1.99 16.67 5.85
CA PRO A 20 -1.74 15.62 6.81
C PRO A 20 -2.29 16.00 8.19
N PHE A 21 -2.86 15.02 8.88
CA PHE A 21 -3.38 15.16 10.25
C PHE A 21 -3.04 13.91 11.07
N GLN A 22 -3.10 14.03 12.40
CA GLN A 22 -2.90 12.89 13.27
C GLN A 22 -4.13 11.97 13.20
N ILE A 23 -3.92 10.71 12.84
CA ILE A 23 -4.99 9.72 12.78
C ILE A 23 -5.55 9.46 14.18
N PRO A 24 -6.86 9.65 14.41
CA PRO A 24 -7.48 9.32 15.69
C PRO A 24 -7.39 7.83 16.02
N SER A 25 -7.12 7.51 17.29
CA SER A 25 -6.92 6.12 17.75
C SER A 25 -8.11 5.17 17.57
N TYR A 26 -9.32 5.70 17.37
CA TYR A 26 -10.51 4.89 17.11
C TYR A 26 -10.64 4.46 15.64
N MET A 27 -9.90 5.10 14.72
CA MET A 27 -9.90 4.70 13.32
C MET A 27 -9.08 3.42 13.17
N PRO A 28 -9.65 2.33 12.65
CA PRO A 28 -8.88 1.15 12.30
C PRO A 28 -7.85 1.48 11.23
N GLU A 29 -6.74 0.76 11.27
CA GLU A 29 -5.66 0.90 10.31
C GLU A 29 -5.24 -0.45 9.75
N ILE A 30 -4.76 -0.44 8.50
CA ILE A 30 -4.26 -1.62 7.78
C ILE A 30 -3.16 -1.21 6.82
N VAL A 31 -2.23 -2.12 6.52
CA VAL A 31 -1.27 -1.96 5.44
C VAL A 31 -1.63 -2.90 4.31
N GLY A 32 -1.73 -2.39 3.08
CA GLY A 32 -1.76 -3.21 1.87
C GLY A 32 -0.37 -3.25 1.24
N ILE A 33 0.11 -4.42 0.85
CA ILE A 33 1.39 -4.58 0.13
C ILE A 33 1.20 -5.23 -1.23
N ASP A 34 2.16 -4.97 -2.12
CA ASP A 34 2.33 -5.63 -3.41
C ASP A 34 3.78 -6.13 -3.51
N PHE A 35 3.96 -7.43 -3.72
CA PHE A 35 5.29 -8.03 -3.81
C PHE A 35 5.93 -7.65 -5.14
N GLY A 36 7.23 -7.37 -5.14
CA GLY A 36 7.95 -7.06 -6.37
C GLY A 36 9.47 -7.12 -6.21
N TRP A 37 10.14 -7.48 -7.30
CA TRP A 37 11.61 -7.37 -7.42
C TRP A 37 11.96 -6.47 -8.61
N ASP A 38 11.69 -6.93 -9.83
CA ASP A 38 11.88 -6.17 -11.08
C ASP A 38 10.87 -5.01 -11.18
N HIS A 39 9.59 -5.31 -10.92
CA HIS A 39 8.63 -4.27 -10.54
C HIS A 39 8.80 -3.97 -9.04
N PRO A 40 8.63 -2.72 -8.60
CA PRO A 40 8.87 -2.37 -7.20
C PRO A 40 7.92 -3.07 -6.26
N PHE A 41 8.43 -3.47 -5.10
CA PHE A 41 7.61 -3.66 -3.92
C PHE A 41 6.89 -2.35 -3.59
N GLY A 42 5.59 -2.44 -3.30
CA GLY A 42 4.74 -1.33 -2.88
C GLY A 42 4.08 -1.62 -1.55
N ALA A 43 3.90 -0.59 -0.73
CA ALA A 43 3.06 -0.66 0.45
C ALA A 43 2.33 0.66 0.70
N SER A 44 1.11 0.58 1.20
CA SER A 44 0.29 1.72 1.59
C SER A 44 -0.34 1.45 2.95
N ARG A 45 -0.14 2.36 3.91
CA ARG A 45 -0.88 2.39 5.18
C ARG A 45 -2.17 3.17 4.98
N LEU A 46 -3.26 2.57 5.44
CA LEU A 46 -4.61 3.10 5.34
C LEU A 46 -5.21 3.28 6.73
N ALA A 47 -5.95 4.37 6.92
CA ALA A 47 -6.84 4.57 8.06
C ALA A 47 -8.27 4.74 7.54
N TRP A 48 -9.25 4.16 8.22
CA TRP A 48 -10.65 4.23 7.79
C TRP A 48 -11.51 4.94 8.83
N ASP A 49 -12.04 6.11 8.46
CA ASP A 49 -13.14 6.74 9.17
C ASP A 49 -14.43 5.98 8.84
N ARG A 50 -14.89 5.16 9.78
CA ARG A 50 -16.09 4.33 9.62
C ARG A 50 -17.39 5.13 9.69
N ASP A 51 -17.38 6.28 10.37
CA ASP A 51 -18.58 7.08 10.57
C ASP A 51 -18.91 7.87 9.30
N ASN A 52 -17.88 8.35 8.59
CA ASN A 52 -18.01 9.07 7.33
C ASN A 52 -17.73 8.22 6.08
N ASP A 53 -17.33 6.96 6.27
CA ASP A 53 -16.89 6.03 5.23
C ASP A 53 -15.77 6.59 4.32
N VAL A 54 -14.72 7.10 4.94
CA VAL A 54 -13.57 7.70 4.25
C VAL A 54 -12.29 6.92 4.54
N VAL A 55 -11.60 6.49 3.49
CA VAL A 55 -10.28 5.85 3.60
C VAL A 55 -9.19 6.87 3.29
N TYR A 56 -8.26 7.03 4.22
CA TYR A 56 -7.08 7.88 4.07
C TYR A 56 -5.86 7.02 3.80
N VAL A 57 -5.09 7.36 2.76
CA VAL A 57 -3.72 6.85 2.58
C VAL A 57 -2.79 7.73 3.42
N THR A 58 -2.16 7.14 4.44
CA THR A 58 -1.42 7.90 5.46
C THR A 58 0.09 7.76 5.33
N ALA A 59 0.55 6.67 4.70
CA ALA A 59 1.93 6.48 4.32
C ALA A 59 2.01 5.58 3.09
N VAL A 60 3.04 5.78 2.28
CA VAL A 60 3.38 4.91 1.15
C VAL A 60 4.87 4.56 1.19
N TYR A 61 5.20 3.37 0.73
CA TYR A 61 6.57 2.90 0.57
C TYR A 61 6.71 2.20 -0.78
N ARG A 62 7.81 2.47 -1.47
CA ARG A 62 8.09 1.92 -2.80
C ARG A 62 9.59 1.68 -2.93
N GLN A 63 9.98 0.45 -3.26
CA GLN A 63 11.39 0.09 -3.41
C GLN A 63 11.55 -1.09 -4.39
N ARG A 64 12.58 -1.04 -5.24
CA ARG A 64 12.94 -2.14 -6.17
C ARG A 64 14.13 -2.94 -5.64
N GLU A 65 14.29 -4.17 -6.14
CA GLU A 65 15.49 -5.00 -5.98
C GLU A 65 16.03 -5.05 -4.53
N THR A 66 15.12 -5.24 -3.58
CA THR A 66 15.43 -5.19 -2.16
C THR A 66 14.81 -6.41 -1.47
N THR A 67 15.45 -6.87 -0.40
CA THR A 67 15.03 -8.11 0.27
C THR A 67 13.83 -7.89 1.20
N PRO A 68 13.01 -8.93 1.44
CA PRO A 68 11.86 -8.83 2.35
C PRO A 68 12.20 -8.32 3.76
N VAL A 69 13.40 -8.61 4.27
CA VAL A 69 13.85 -8.14 5.60
C VAL A 69 13.93 -6.62 5.65
N ILE A 70 14.40 -5.98 4.58
CA ILE A 70 14.50 -4.52 4.50
C ILE A 70 13.11 -3.90 4.34
N HIS A 71 12.23 -4.49 3.53
CA HIS A 71 10.84 -4.05 3.42
C HIS A 71 10.13 -4.13 4.76
N ALA A 72 10.23 -5.27 5.46
CA ALA A 72 9.64 -5.44 6.78
C ALA A 72 10.18 -4.41 7.79
N ALA A 73 11.49 -4.16 7.81
CA ALA A 73 12.08 -3.15 8.70
C ALA A 73 11.53 -1.74 8.42
N ALA A 74 11.33 -1.37 7.15
CA ALA A 74 10.74 -0.08 6.78
C ALA A 74 9.29 0.04 7.25
N LEU A 75 8.47 -1.01 7.07
CA LEU A 75 7.05 -0.98 7.43
C LEU A 75 6.81 -1.04 8.94
N LYS A 76 7.68 -1.71 9.71
CA LYS A 76 7.59 -1.75 11.18
C LYS A 76 7.65 -0.37 11.83
N GLY A 77 8.35 0.58 11.21
CA GLY A 77 8.37 1.98 11.64
C GLY A 77 6.99 2.65 11.64
N TRP A 78 6.01 2.10 10.94
CA TRP A 78 4.62 2.58 10.96
C TRP A 78 3.82 2.08 12.17
N GLY A 79 4.24 0.95 12.76
CA GLY A 79 3.62 0.31 13.90
C GLY A 79 3.63 -1.21 13.78
N ASP A 80 4.32 -1.89 14.70
CA ASP A 80 4.44 -3.37 14.71
C ASP A 80 3.10 -4.11 14.89
N TRP A 81 2.07 -3.40 15.34
CA TRP A 81 0.73 -3.96 15.57
C TRP A 81 -0.15 -3.98 14.30
N LEU A 82 0.27 -3.29 13.23
CA LEU A 82 -0.57 -3.08 12.05
C LEU A 82 -0.79 -4.40 11.29
N PRO A 83 -2.05 -4.79 11.01
CA PRO A 83 -2.31 -5.93 10.13
C PRO A 83 -1.85 -5.60 8.71
N VAL A 84 -1.31 -6.62 8.03
CA VAL A 84 -0.81 -6.49 6.65
C VAL A 84 -1.62 -7.40 5.74
N ALA A 85 -2.35 -6.80 4.80
CA ALA A 85 -2.97 -7.48 3.68
C ALA A 85 -1.96 -7.62 2.53
N TRP A 86 -1.92 -8.79 1.92
CA TRP A 86 -1.00 -9.15 0.85
C TRP A 86 -1.74 -9.98 -0.21
N PRO A 87 -1.28 -9.95 -1.48
CA PRO A 87 -1.99 -10.59 -2.58
C PRO A 87 -1.93 -12.12 -2.47
N HIS A 88 -2.98 -12.80 -2.95
CA HIS A 88 -3.14 -14.25 -2.81
C HIS A 88 -1.98 -15.07 -3.41
N ASP A 89 -1.24 -14.53 -4.38
CA ASP A 89 -0.07 -15.14 -4.99
C ASP A 89 1.16 -15.18 -4.07
N GLY A 90 1.11 -14.56 -2.88
CA GLY A 90 2.16 -14.65 -1.87
C GLY A 90 2.42 -16.06 -1.32
N LEU A 91 1.45 -16.99 -1.46
CA LEU A 91 1.63 -18.41 -1.10
C LEU A 91 2.10 -19.26 -2.29
N GLN A 92 2.23 -18.67 -3.47
CA GLN A 92 2.59 -19.40 -4.67
C GLN A 92 4.10 -19.64 -4.69
N HIS A 93 4.52 -20.72 -4.04
CA HIS A 93 5.93 -21.15 -4.00
C HIS A 93 6.40 -21.86 -5.27
N ASP A 94 5.51 -22.07 -6.24
CA ASP A 94 5.86 -22.74 -7.49
C ASP A 94 5.90 -21.73 -8.65
N LYS A 95 7.07 -21.12 -8.81
CA LYS A 95 7.58 -20.74 -10.12
C LYS A 95 8.73 -21.68 -10.44
N GLY A 96 8.40 -22.93 -10.79
CA GLY A 96 9.37 -23.81 -11.41
C GLY A 96 10.13 -23.05 -12.51
N SER A 97 11.45 -23.12 -12.43
CA SER A 97 12.50 -22.48 -13.24
C SER A 97 12.70 -20.97 -13.06
N GLY A 98 13.78 -20.65 -12.33
CA GLY A 98 14.88 -19.78 -12.78
C GLY A 98 14.56 -18.54 -13.60
#